data_AF-A0A2V7IB33-F1
#
_entry.id   AF-A0A2V7IB33-F1
#
_cell.length_a   1.000
_cell.length_b   1.000
_cell.length_c   1.000
_cell.angle_alpha   90.00
_cell.angle_beta   90.00
_cell.angle_gamma   90.00
#
_symmetry.space_group_name_H-M   'P 1'
#
loop_
_entity.id
_entity.type
_entity.pdbx_description
1 polymer ?
#
loop_
_entity_poly.entity_id
_entity_poly.type
_entity_poly.pdbx_seq_one_letter_code
_entity_poly.pdbx_strand_id
1 'polypeptide(L)'
;MTRRADERLRRRFERLEAARRSMRRKVEEVLAGSRSEVSARVQLRRQRAARRAIVGVLAEREGTGRAREVALHLCDWFEEAAFLVALQLDPGRFSEAEVEAGVADVLLYVLDHVWEAARLAGVPLPCLEDENLHGEEGDYC
;
A
#
# COMPACT_ATOMS: atom_id res chain seq x y z
N MET A 1 9.30 35.29 -4.61
CA MET A 1 8.06 34.52 -4.90
C MET A 1 8.12 33.07 -4.42
N THR A 2 9.30 32.43 -4.35
CA THR A 2 9.54 31.04 -3.89
C THR A 2 9.10 30.77 -2.44
N ARG A 3 9.45 31.64 -1.49
CA ARG A 3 9.19 31.44 -0.04
C ARG A 3 7.72 31.17 0.33
N ARG A 4 6.76 31.75 -0.40
CA ARG A 4 5.32 31.58 -0.15
C ARG A 4 4.77 30.28 -0.74
N ALA A 5 5.37 29.77 -1.82
CA ALA A 5 5.03 28.48 -2.39
C ALA A 5 5.57 27.34 -1.53
N ASP A 6 6.82 27.47 -1.05
CA ASP A 6 7.46 26.50 -0.17
C ASP A 6 6.70 26.34 1.15
N GLU A 7 6.21 27.44 1.73
CA GLU A 7 5.45 27.40 2.97
C GLU A 7 4.05 26.78 2.80
N ARG A 8 3.42 26.96 1.63
CA ARG A 8 2.17 26.26 1.30
C ARG A 8 2.39 24.77 1.17
N LEU A 9 3.48 24.36 0.52
CA LEU A 9 3.86 22.96 0.35
C LEU A 9 4.12 22.31 1.72
N ARG A 10 4.90 22.97 2.57
CA ARG A 10 5.19 22.50 3.93
C ARG A 10 3.92 22.30 4.76
N ARG A 11 3.02 23.28 4.76
CA ARG A 11 1.73 23.16 5.49
C ARG A 11 0.86 22.04 4.92
N ARG A 12 0.88 21.81 3.61
CA ARG A 12 0.18 20.68 2.98
C ARG A 12 0.77 19.35 3.47
N PHE A 13 2.09 19.24 3.47
CA PHE A 13 2.80 18.06 3.94
C PHE A 13 2.50 17.74 5.41
N GLU A 14 2.63 18.74 6.30
CA GLU A 14 2.33 18.59 7.74
C GLU A 14 0.87 18.14 7.98
N ARG A 15 -0.08 18.65 7.19
CA ARG A 15 -1.49 18.22 7.25
C ARG A 15 -1.67 16.76 6.82
N LEU A 16 -1.05 16.35 5.72
CA LEU A 16 -1.13 14.97 5.23
C LEU A 16 -0.49 14.00 6.21
N GLU A 17 0.66 14.34 6.80
CA GLU A 17 1.26 13.52 7.84
C GLU A 17 0.38 13.38 9.09
N ALA A 18 -0.28 14.46 9.49
CA ALA A 18 -1.24 14.40 10.59
C ALA A 18 -2.44 13.52 10.25
N ALA A 19 -2.97 13.62 9.03
CA ALA A 19 -4.04 12.76 8.52
C ALA A 19 -3.62 11.29 8.51
N ARG A 20 -2.41 10.96 8.02
CA ARG A 20 -1.86 9.59 8.05
C ARG A 20 -1.81 9.02 9.48
N ARG A 21 -1.27 9.78 10.44
CA ARG A 21 -1.21 9.33 11.84
C ARG A 21 -2.60 9.12 12.44
N SER A 22 -3.55 9.99 12.11
CA SER A 22 -4.94 9.87 12.57
C SER A 22 -5.64 8.66 11.97
N MET A 23 -5.52 8.49 10.65
CA MET A 23 -6.01 7.34 9.91
C MET A 23 -5.52 6.02 10.51
N ARG A 24 -4.21 5.87 10.76
CA ARG A 24 -3.64 4.63 11.34
C ARG A 24 -4.29 4.25 12.67
N ARG A 25 -4.51 5.22 13.57
CA ARG A 25 -5.21 4.98 14.83
C ARG A 25 -6.65 4.53 14.62
N LYS A 26 -7.38 5.15 13.68
CA LYS A 26 -8.77 4.75 13.39
C LYS A 26 -8.85 3.36 12.78
N VAL A 27 -7.89 2.98 11.93
CA VAL A 27 -7.77 1.61 11.40
C VAL A 27 -7.64 0.60 12.54
N GLU A 28 -6.75 0.87 13.52
CA GLU A 28 -6.61 0.03 14.70
C GLU A 28 -7.94 -0.08 15.47
N GLU A 29 -8.64 1.03 15.69
CA GLU A 29 -9.92 1.04 16.41
C GLU A 29 -11.02 0.24 15.69
N VAL A 30 -11.16 0.41 14.37
CA VAL A 30 -12.16 -0.30 13.55
C VAL A 30 -11.88 -1.80 13.57
N LEU A 31 -10.61 -2.19 13.43
CA LEU A 31 -10.21 -3.60 13.39
C LEU A 31 -10.13 -4.26 14.78
N ALA A 32 -9.97 -3.49 15.85
CA ALA A 32 -9.91 -3.99 17.23
C ALA A 32 -11.29 -4.15 17.89
N GLY A 33 -12.38 -3.91 17.17
CA GLY A 33 -13.76 -4.08 17.64
C GLY A 33 -13.97 -5.45 18.32
N SER A 34 -14.03 -5.44 19.66
CA SER A 34 -14.17 -6.58 20.57
C SER A 34 -12.97 -7.53 20.67
N ARG A 35 -12.02 -7.21 21.58
CA ARG A 35 -10.96 -8.10 22.11
C ARG A 35 -9.96 -8.66 21.09
N SER A 36 -8.98 -7.88 20.64
CA SER A 36 -7.65 -8.44 20.36
C SER A 36 -6.57 -7.36 20.27
N GLU A 37 -5.48 -7.60 20.98
CA GLU A 37 -4.25 -6.82 20.95
C GLU A 37 -3.61 -6.84 19.55
N VAL A 38 -3.92 -5.85 18.70
CA VAL A 38 -3.04 -5.46 17.60
C VAL A 38 -1.87 -4.66 18.19
N SER A 39 -1.12 -5.27 19.12
CA SER A 39 0.16 -4.69 19.51
C SER A 39 1.11 -4.84 18.33
N ALA A 40 1.99 -3.85 18.13
CA ALA A 40 3.06 -3.93 17.14
C ALA A 40 3.83 -5.27 17.21
N ARG A 41 3.95 -5.87 18.40
CA ARG A 41 4.57 -7.19 18.60
C ARG A 41 3.78 -8.34 18.00
N VAL A 42 2.45 -8.37 18.15
CA VAL A 42 1.58 -9.40 17.56
C VAL A 42 1.55 -9.26 16.04
N GLN A 43 1.48 -8.02 15.54
CA GLN A 43 1.56 -7.72 14.11
C GLN A 43 2.88 -8.22 13.51
N LEU A 44 4.02 -7.90 14.13
CA LEU A 44 5.34 -8.38 13.70
C LEU A 44 5.44 -9.92 13.68
N ARG A 45 4.83 -10.60 14.65
CA ARG A 45 4.80 -12.08 14.67
C ARG A 45 3.98 -12.65 13.51
N ARG A 46 2.80 -12.08 13.24
CA ARG A 46 1.93 -12.48 12.14
C ARG A 46 2.59 -12.22 10.79
N GLN A 47 3.19 -11.06 10.59
CA GLN A 47 3.96 -10.73 9.38
C GLN A 47 5.12 -11.71 9.16
N ARG A 48 5.89 -12.04 10.21
CA ARG A 48 6.97 -13.05 10.11
C ARG A 48 6.43 -14.44 9.75
N ALA A 49 5.28 -14.83 10.29
CA ALA A 49 4.66 -16.11 9.95
C ALA A 49 4.19 -16.14 8.48
N ALA A 50 3.53 -15.08 8.02
CA ALA A 50 3.12 -14.92 6.62
C ALA A 50 4.34 -14.97 5.67
N ARG A 51 5.40 -14.22 5.98
CA ARG A 51 6.65 -14.26 5.18
C ARG A 51 7.24 -15.66 5.09
N ARG A 52 7.30 -16.39 6.21
CA ARG A 52 7.79 -17.78 6.21
C ARG A 52 6.91 -18.71 5.37
N ALA A 53 5.59 -18.54 5.42
CA ALA A 53 4.67 -19.34 4.62
C ALA A 53 4.89 -19.10 3.12
N ILE A 54 5.00 -17.83 2.70
CA ILE A 54 5.28 -17.47 1.30
C ILE A 54 6.63 -18.05 0.86
N VAL A 55 7.69 -17.88 1.66
CA VAL A 55 9.02 -18.43 1.37
C VAL A 55 8.96 -19.95 1.22
N GLY A 56 8.25 -20.65 2.10
CA GLY A 56 8.14 -22.10 2.07
C GLY A 56 7.52 -22.64 0.78
N VAL A 57 6.57 -21.91 0.19
CA VAL A 57 5.93 -22.28 -1.08
C VAL A 57 6.78 -21.91 -2.29
N LEU A 58 7.44 -20.75 -2.26
CA LEU A 58 8.17 -20.23 -3.43
C LEU A 58 9.63 -20.70 -3.53
N ALA A 59 10.22 -21.20 -2.44
CA ALA A 59 11.66 -21.48 -2.38
C ALA A 59 12.13 -22.54 -3.39
N GLU A 60 11.30 -23.54 -3.70
CA GLU A 60 11.64 -24.58 -4.68
C GLU A 60 11.70 -24.03 -6.11
N ARG A 61 10.76 -23.16 -6.47
CA ARG A 61 10.64 -22.61 -7.83
C ARG A 61 11.55 -21.40 -8.06
N GLU A 62 11.60 -20.48 -7.10
CA GLU A 62 12.27 -19.18 -7.25
C GLU A 62 13.68 -19.14 -6.62
N GLY A 63 14.02 -20.15 -5.81
CA GLY A 63 15.16 -20.10 -4.92
C GLY A 63 14.87 -19.31 -3.64
N THR A 64 15.53 -19.68 -2.54
CA THR A 64 15.27 -19.11 -1.21
C THR A 64 15.50 -17.60 -1.13
N GLY A 65 16.47 -17.06 -1.88
CA GLY A 65 16.77 -15.63 -1.92
C GLY A 65 15.61 -14.82 -2.48
N ARG A 66 15.21 -15.10 -3.72
CA ARG A 66 14.08 -14.42 -4.37
C ARG A 66 12.77 -14.64 -3.63
N ALA A 67 12.53 -15.85 -3.13
CA ALA A 67 11.33 -16.14 -2.33
C ALA A 67 11.23 -15.24 -1.08
N ARG A 68 12.36 -14.88 -0.44
CA ARG A 68 12.39 -13.94 0.69
C ARG A 68 12.10 -12.51 0.28
N GLU A 69 12.62 -12.07 -0.86
CA GLU A 69 12.36 -10.73 -1.39
C GLU A 69 10.89 -10.57 -1.80
N VAL A 70 10.33 -11.54 -2.51
CA VAL A 70 8.88 -11.58 -2.83
C VAL A 70 8.05 -11.51 -1.54
N ALA A 71 8.39 -12.32 -0.53
CA ALA A 71 7.68 -12.31 0.74
C ALA A 71 7.81 -10.98 1.51
N LEU A 72 8.96 -10.31 1.43
CA LEU A 72 9.15 -8.97 1.99
C LEU A 72 8.18 -8.00 1.33
N HIS A 73 8.21 -7.91 0.00
CA HIS A 73 7.39 -6.97 -0.74
C HIS A 73 5.89 -7.18 -0.52
N LEU A 74 5.42 -8.42 -0.50
CA LEU A 74 3.99 -8.73 -0.29
C LEU A 74 3.49 -8.52 1.15
N CYS A 75 4.38 -8.35 2.14
CA CYS A 75 4.00 -8.26 3.55
C CYS A 75 4.33 -6.90 4.21
N ASP A 76 5.02 -6.00 3.53
CA ASP A 76 5.47 -4.72 4.11
C ASP A 76 4.35 -3.66 4.18
N TRP A 77 3.32 -3.77 3.34
CA TRP A 77 2.21 -2.82 3.24
C TRP A 77 0.94 -3.24 4.01
N PHE A 78 1.12 -3.94 5.14
CA PHE A 78 -0.01 -4.45 5.93
C PHE A 78 -0.94 -3.32 6.43
N GLU A 79 -0.38 -2.15 6.76
CA GLU A 79 -1.17 -1.04 7.30
C GLU A 79 -2.08 -0.42 6.22
N GLU A 80 -1.60 -0.35 4.99
CA GLU A 80 -2.35 0.11 3.82
C GLU A 80 -3.49 -0.88 3.47
N ALA A 81 -3.22 -2.19 3.55
CA ALA A 81 -4.25 -3.21 3.41
C ALA A 81 -5.32 -3.08 4.51
N ALA A 82 -4.87 -2.89 5.75
CA ALA A 82 -5.73 -2.71 6.92
C ALA A 82 -6.61 -1.46 6.78
N PHE A 83 -6.08 -0.37 6.22
CA PHE A 83 -6.84 0.83 5.88
C PHE A 83 -7.98 0.53 4.89
N LEU A 84 -7.71 -0.15 3.78
CA LEU A 84 -8.75 -0.47 2.80
C LEU A 84 -9.87 -1.34 3.40
N VAL A 85 -9.53 -2.27 4.30
CA VAL A 85 -10.52 -3.08 5.01
C VAL A 85 -11.33 -2.21 5.98
N ALA A 86 -10.67 -1.38 6.80
CA ALA A 86 -11.36 -0.52 7.75
C ALA A 86 -12.29 0.49 7.06
N LEU A 87 -11.87 1.04 5.92
CA LEU A 87 -12.68 1.96 5.11
C LEU A 87 -13.95 1.29 4.55
N GLN A 88 -13.87 0.01 4.18
CA GLN A 88 -15.05 -0.75 3.74
C GLN A 88 -16.01 -1.07 4.89
N LEU A 89 -15.50 -1.26 6.10
CA LEU A 89 -16.31 -1.58 7.28
C LEU A 89 -17.02 -0.36 7.86
N ASP A 90 -16.38 0.79 7.90
CA ASP A 90 -16.92 2.03 8.48
C ASP A 90 -16.44 3.27 7.72
N PRO A 91 -16.94 3.53 6.50
CA PRO A 91 -16.47 4.63 5.67
C PRO A 91 -16.72 6.00 6.31
N GLY A 92 -17.80 6.14 7.08
CA GLY A 92 -18.17 7.39 7.76
C GLY A 92 -17.22 7.80 8.89
N ARG A 93 -16.33 6.90 9.34
CA ARG A 93 -15.35 7.17 10.39
C ARG A 93 -14.14 7.98 9.91
N PHE A 94 -13.89 8.00 8.62
CA PHE A 94 -12.73 8.66 8.03
C PHE A 94 -13.11 10.01 7.42
N SER A 95 -12.32 11.04 7.70
CA SER A 95 -12.42 12.34 7.05
C SER A 95 -11.89 12.28 5.62
N GLU A 96 -12.29 13.23 4.77
CA GLU A 96 -11.80 13.33 3.39
C GLU A 96 -10.26 13.35 3.32
N ALA A 97 -9.59 14.09 4.21
CA ALA A 97 -8.14 14.16 4.25
C ALA A 97 -7.47 12.83 4.67
N GLU A 98 -8.12 12.06 5.55
CA GLU A 98 -7.64 10.72 5.93
C GLU A 98 -7.83 9.72 4.78
N VAL A 99 -8.93 9.83 4.04
CA VAL A 99 -9.16 9.02 2.83
C VAL A 99 -8.16 9.39 1.75
N GLU A 100 -7.94 10.67 1.46
CA GLU A 100 -6.93 11.13 0.48
C GLU A 100 -5.54 10.60 0.85
N ALA A 101 -5.14 10.71 2.12
CA ALA A 101 -3.85 10.24 2.59
C ALA A 101 -3.71 8.71 2.47
N GLY A 102 -4.72 7.94 2.89
CA GLY A 102 -4.69 6.48 2.82
C GLY A 102 -4.71 5.95 1.39
N VAL A 103 -5.51 6.56 0.51
CA VAL A 103 -5.52 6.22 -0.92
C VAL A 103 -4.19 6.55 -1.57
N ALA A 104 -3.60 7.71 -1.28
CA ALA A 104 -2.29 8.07 -1.81
C ALA A 104 -1.20 7.09 -1.35
N ASP A 105 -1.22 6.66 -0.09
CA ASP A 105 -0.27 5.67 0.44
C ASP A 105 -0.45 4.32 -0.26
N VAL A 106 -1.67 3.85 -0.44
CA VAL A 106 -1.95 2.63 -1.20
C VAL A 106 -1.40 2.74 -2.62
N LEU A 107 -1.78 3.77 -3.36
CA LEU A 107 -1.43 3.88 -4.78
C LEU A 107 0.07 4.05 -5.02
N LEU A 108 0.79 4.73 -4.12
CA LEU A 108 2.22 4.97 -4.29
C LEU A 108 3.08 3.84 -3.71
N TYR A 109 2.73 3.33 -2.53
CA TYR A 109 3.57 2.39 -1.80
C TYR A 109 3.22 0.93 -2.09
N VAL A 110 1.93 0.57 -2.08
CA VAL A 110 1.52 -0.82 -2.34
C VAL A 110 1.84 -1.21 -3.78
N LEU A 111 1.62 -0.30 -4.72
CA LEU A 111 1.82 -0.57 -6.14
C LEU A 111 3.29 -0.88 -6.45
N ASP A 112 4.24 -0.09 -5.92
CA ASP A 112 5.68 -0.33 -6.05
C ASP A 112 6.07 -1.71 -5.49
N HIS A 113 5.60 -2.03 -4.29
CA HIS A 113 5.85 -3.33 -3.67
C HIS A 113 5.26 -4.50 -4.48
N VAL A 114 4.02 -4.38 -4.98
CA VAL A 114 3.37 -5.44 -5.75
C VAL A 114 4.05 -5.62 -7.11
N TRP A 115 4.45 -4.53 -7.78
CA TRP A 115 5.19 -4.61 -9.04
C TRP A 115 6.53 -5.32 -8.86
N GLU A 116 7.28 -4.96 -7.82
CA GLU A 116 8.57 -5.57 -7.56
C GLU A 116 8.44 -7.06 -7.18
N ALA A 117 7.43 -7.41 -6.37
CA ALA A 117 7.12 -8.81 -6.07
C ALA A 117 6.80 -9.62 -7.33
N ALA A 118 5.97 -9.07 -8.22
CA ALA A 118 5.59 -9.73 -9.46
C ALA A 118 6.78 -9.87 -10.43
N ARG A 119 7.63 -8.83 -10.54
CA ARG A 119 8.88 -8.85 -11.31
C ARG A 119 9.82 -9.95 -10.81
N LEU A 120 10.00 -10.07 -9.49
CA LEU A 120 10.86 -11.08 -8.85
C LEU A 120 10.31 -12.51 -9.00
N ALA A 121 8.99 -12.66 -9.02
CA ALA A 121 8.31 -13.94 -9.18
C ALA A 121 8.13 -14.36 -10.65
N GLY A 122 8.64 -13.58 -11.61
CA GLY A 122 8.50 -13.85 -13.03
C GLY A 122 7.06 -13.78 -13.55
N VAL A 123 6.18 -13.07 -12.83
CA VAL A 123 4.79 -12.87 -13.25
C VAL A 123 4.76 -11.77 -14.32
N PRO A 124 4.14 -12.01 -15.48
CA PRO A 124 4.04 -10.98 -16.51
C PRO A 124 3.29 -9.78 -15.95
N LEU A 125 3.92 -8.60 -16.04
CA LEU A 125 3.29 -7.35 -15.68
C LEU A 125 2.45 -6.88 -16.86
N PRO A 126 1.19 -6.45 -16.65
CA PRO A 126 0.46 -5.78 -17.70
C PRO A 126 1.29 -4.56 -18.14
N CYS A 127 1.51 -4.44 -19.45
CA CYS A 127 1.96 -3.18 -20.02
C CYS A 127 0.94 -2.12 -19.59
N LEU A 128 1.41 -1.04 -18.96
CA LEU A 128 0.66 0.19 -18.95
C LEU A 128 0.72 0.69 -20.39
N GLU A 129 -0.17 0.18 -21.25
CA GLU A 129 -0.34 0.76 -22.57
C GLU A 129 -0.79 2.21 -22.36
N ASP A 130 -0.07 3.14 -22.99
CA ASP A 130 -0.40 4.57 -23.01
C ASP A 130 -1.76 4.77 -23.70
N GLU A 131 -2.88 4.53 -23.01
CA GLU A 131 -4.22 4.81 -23.54
C GLU A 131 -4.52 6.31 -23.72
N ASN A 132 -3.51 7.20 -23.77
CA ASN A 132 -3.72 8.65 -23.91
C ASN A 132 -2.66 9.39 -24.76
N LEU A 133 -2.05 8.77 -25.78
CA LEU A 133 -1.17 9.50 -26.72
C LEU A 133 -1.47 9.30 -28.21
N HIS A 134 -2.62 8.75 -28.57
CA HIS A 134 -3.13 8.87 -29.93
C HIS A 134 -4.46 9.62 -29.88
N GLY A 135 -4.34 10.93 -30.10
CA GLY A 135 -5.45 11.74 -30.57
C GLY A 135 -6.06 11.07 -31.81
N GLU A 136 -7.35 11.33 -31.97
CA GLU A 136 -8.10 11.09 -33.19
C GLU A 136 -7.22 11.28 -34.43
N GLU A 137 -7.06 10.23 -35.24
CA GLU A 137 -7.21 10.24 -36.70
C GLU A 137 -6.54 9.01 -37.35
N GLY A 138 -7.35 8.24 -38.09
CA GLY A 138 -6.93 7.72 -39.38
C GLY A 138 -6.70 6.20 -39.51
N ASP A 139 -7.74 5.53 -39.99
CA ASP A 139 -7.75 4.42 -40.97
C ASP A 139 -6.62 3.38 -40.97
N TYR A 140 -7.00 2.14 -40.62
CA TYR A 140 -6.30 0.94 -41.06
C TYR A 140 -6.86 0.46 -42.40
N CYS A 141 -5.99 0.40 -43.42
CA CYS A 141 -6.09 -0.58 -44.51
C CYS A 141 -5.40 -1.88 -44.09
#